data_AF-A0A2V8BP08-F1
#
_entry.id   AF-A0A2V8BP08-F1
#
_cell.length_a   1.000
_cell.length_b   1.000
_cell.length_c   1.000
_cell.angle_alpha   90.00
_cell.angle_beta   90.00
_cell.angle_gamma   90.00
#
_symmetry.space_group_name_H-M   'P 1'
#
loop_
_entity.id
_entity.type
_entity.pdbx_description
1 polymer ?
#
loop_
_entity_poly.entity_id
_entity_poly.type
_entity_poly.pdbx_seq_one_letter_code
_entity_poly.pdbx_strand_id
1 'polypeptide(L)'
;MTEQQTANGLDVHDRVDRYLKQSGLPAENARVVPLTGDASDRRYFRIISADGAPLVLAVHAGPIEFSRMPFANVARLLRQMPLPAPAILGHSDELGVVALQDLGDVTLQAHLGASSPTEHAALYRQAVALIELLQRRGADLESSQYLPYGVSFDVEKLSWELDFFVRHFLEGYRGISLS
;
A
#
# COMPACT_ATOMS: atom_id res chain seq x y z
N MET A 1 4.61 3.05 24.62
CA MET A 1 4.06 2.13 23.62
C MET A 1 2.58 2.01 23.93
N THR A 2 1.77 2.91 23.38
CA THR A 2 0.36 3.02 23.74
C THR A 2 -0.42 2.32 22.64
N GLU A 3 -0.98 1.16 22.95
CA GLU A 3 -2.00 0.50 22.14
C GLU A 3 -3.19 1.45 22.05
N GLN A 4 -3.23 2.27 20.99
CA GLN A 4 -4.39 3.08 20.68
C GLN A 4 -5.45 2.16 20.08
N GLN A 5 -6.45 1.86 20.91
CA GLN A 5 -7.70 1.21 20.52
C GLN A 5 -8.30 1.91 19.30
N THR A 6 -8.72 1.12 18.31
CA THR A 6 -9.42 1.59 17.12
C THR A 6 -10.92 1.78 17.37
N ALA A 7 -11.61 2.47 16.47
CA ALA A 7 -13.02 2.89 16.62
C ALA A 7 -14.05 1.75 16.86
N ASN A 8 -13.66 0.48 16.68
CA ASN A 8 -14.49 -0.71 16.95
C ASN A 8 -13.98 -1.57 18.13
N GLY A 9 -12.99 -1.11 18.90
CA GLY A 9 -12.48 -1.80 20.10
C GLY A 9 -11.70 -3.09 19.85
N LEU A 10 -11.50 -3.50 18.60
CA LEU A 10 -10.69 -4.66 18.25
C LEU A 10 -9.23 -4.27 18.06
N ASP A 11 -8.34 -5.08 18.63
CA ASP A 11 -6.92 -4.96 18.37
C ASP A 11 -6.60 -5.35 16.91
N VAL A 12 -5.48 -4.83 16.40
CA VAL A 12 -5.02 -5.09 15.03
C VAL A 12 -4.76 -6.59 14.80
N HIS A 13 -4.28 -7.31 15.81
CA HIS A 13 -4.04 -8.75 15.71
C HIS A 13 -5.36 -9.53 15.60
N ASP A 14 -6.38 -9.17 16.36
CA ASP A 14 -7.71 -9.79 16.26
C ASP A 14 -8.31 -9.64 14.86
N ARG A 15 -8.12 -8.48 14.23
CA ARG A 15 -8.60 -8.21 12.87
C ARG A 15 -7.86 -9.04 11.83
N VAL A 16 -6.54 -9.20 11.97
CA VAL A 16 -5.74 -10.09 11.12
C VAL A 16 -6.23 -11.53 11.26
N ASP A 17 -6.36 -12.05 12.48
CA ASP A 17 -6.78 -13.43 12.72
C ASP A 17 -8.19 -13.72 12.18
N ARG A 18 -9.13 -12.79 12.38
CA ARG A 18 -10.48 -12.90 11.79
C ARG A 18 -10.43 -12.91 10.27
N TYR A 19 -9.64 -12.03 9.66
CA TYR A 19 -9.52 -11.99 8.21
C TYR A 19 -8.97 -13.31 7.65
N LEU A 20 -7.93 -13.87 8.27
CA LEU A 20 -7.37 -15.16 7.86
C LEU A 20 -8.41 -16.27 7.95
N LYS A 21 -9.16 -16.36 9.05
CA LYS A 21 -10.25 -17.32 9.23
C LYS A 21 -11.36 -17.16 8.20
N GLN A 22 -11.82 -15.92 7.96
CA GLN A 22 -12.89 -15.63 6.98
C GLN A 22 -12.47 -15.92 5.54
N SER A 23 -11.20 -15.71 5.21
CA SER A 23 -10.66 -15.89 3.86
C SER A 23 -10.30 -17.35 3.54
N GLY A 24 -10.50 -18.28 4.48
CA GLY A 24 -10.09 -19.68 4.32
C GLY A 24 -8.57 -19.86 4.25
N LEU A 25 -7.80 -18.85 4.66
CA LEU A 25 -6.35 -18.94 4.72
C LEU A 25 -5.95 -19.72 5.99
N PRO A 26 -4.89 -20.55 5.95
CA PRO A 26 -4.50 -21.36 7.09
C PRO A 26 -4.04 -20.48 8.26
N ALA A 27 -4.94 -20.20 9.20
CA ALA A 27 -4.64 -19.36 10.36
C ALA A 27 -3.82 -20.10 11.42
N GLU A 28 -4.03 -21.42 11.58
CA GLU A 28 -3.50 -22.19 12.72
C GLU A 28 -1.98 -22.38 12.73
N ASN A 29 -1.27 -22.03 11.65
CA ASN A 29 0.20 -22.05 11.58
C ASN A 29 0.78 -20.87 10.79
N ALA A 30 -0.01 -19.83 10.53
CA ALA A 30 0.49 -18.66 9.82
C ALA A 30 1.37 -17.81 10.74
N ARG A 31 2.59 -17.52 10.30
CA ARG A 31 3.44 -16.51 10.96
C ARG A 31 3.00 -15.13 10.50
N VAL A 32 2.52 -14.33 11.44
CA VAL A 32 2.20 -12.91 11.23
C VAL A 32 3.43 -12.07 11.57
N VAL A 33 4.01 -11.42 10.56
CA VAL A 33 5.22 -10.59 10.72
C VAL A 33 4.85 -9.13 10.46
N PRO A 34 4.93 -8.23 11.46
CA PRO A 34 4.73 -6.81 11.21
C PRO A 34 5.82 -6.30 10.25
N LEU A 35 5.41 -5.58 9.22
CA LEU A 35 6.30 -4.85 8.34
C LEU A 35 6.44 -3.42 8.85
N THR A 36 7.59 -2.80 8.56
CA THR A 36 7.87 -1.42 8.97
C THR A 36 6.74 -0.51 8.51
N GLY A 37 6.09 0.15 9.47
CA GLY A 37 5.07 1.16 9.18
C GLY A 37 5.67 2.38 8.49
N ASP A 38 4.85 3.08 7.74
CA ASP A 38 5.14 4.43 7.26
C ASP A 38 4.45 5.46 8.17
N ALA A 39 4.47 6.74 7.78
CA ALA A 39 3.78 7.82 8.50
C ALA A 39 2.26 7.82 8.28
N SER A 40 1.66 6.72 7.81
CA SER A 40 0.22 6.61 7.59
C SER A 40 -0.50 5.93 8.76
N ASP A 41 -1.83 5.90 8.66
CA ASP A 41 -2.75 5.28 9.62
C ASP A 41 -2.94 3.77 9.40
N ARG A 42 -2.29 3.20 8.37
CA ARG A 42 -2.36 1.78 8.00
C ARG A 42 -1.10 1.04 8.43
N ARG A 43 -1.28 -0.20 8.88
CA ARG A 43 -0.20 -1.10 9.30
C ARG A 43 -0.12 -2.28 8.34
N TYR A 44 1.09 -2.71 8.05
CA TYR A 44 1.32 -3.82 7.13
C TYR A 44 1.79 -5.05 7.88
N PHE A 45 1.23 -6.22 7.55
CA PHE A 45 1.64 -7.50 8.10
C PHE A 45 1.88 -8.49 6.97
N ARG A 46 3.07 -9.08 6.95
CA ARG A 46 3.36 -10.23 6.09
C ARG A 46 2.83 -11.49 6.76
N ILE A 47 2.06 -12.26 6.00
CA ILE A 47 1.50 -13.53 6.42
C ILE A 47 2.27 -14.63 5.70
N ILE A 48 2.89 -15.51 6.47
CA ILE A 48 3.66 -16.65 5.97
C ILE A 48 2.96 -17.91 6.41
N SER A 49 2.34 -18.62 5.47
CA SER A 49 1.68 -19.91 5.72
C SER A 49 2.62 -21.06 5.36
N ALA A 50 2.40 -22.24 5.93
CA ALA A 50 3.23 -23.43 5.65
C ALA A 50 3.22 -23.83 4.17
N ASP A 51 2.04 -23.77 3.53
CA ASP A 51 1.81 -24.33 2.18
C ASP A 51 1.38 -23.28 1.14
N GLY A 52 1.59 -21.99 1.41
CA GLY A 52 1.10 -20.90 0.56
C GLY A 52 2.17 -19.85 0.24
N ALA A 53 1.99 -19.15 -0.88
CA ALA A 53 2.77 -17.95 -1.17
C ALA A 53 2.48 -16.88 -0.08
N PRO A 54 3.51 -16.14 0.36
CA PRO A 54 3.29 -15.08 1.33
C PRO A 54 2.41 -13.98 0.73
N LEU A 55 1.67 -13.31 1.60
CA LEU A 55 0.85 -12.15 1.26
C LEU A 55 1.05 -11.05 2.28
N VAL A 56 0.66 -9.84 1.91
CA VAL A 56 0.73 -8.67 2.78
C VAL A 56 -0.68 -8.19 3.07
N LEU A 57 -1.02 -8.06 4.35
CA LEU A 57 -2.25 -7.41 4.80
C LEU A 57 -1.97 -5.94 5.11
N ALA A 58 -2.65 -5.03 4.41
CA ALA A 58 -2.78 -3.64 4.79
C ALA A 58 -3.99 -3.48 5.72
N VAL A 59 -3.76 -3.11 6.97
CA VAL A 59 -4.80 -2.99 8.01
C VAL A 59 -4.97 -1.52 8.35
N HIS A 60 -6.12 -0.96 7.98
CA HIS A 60 -6.47 0.45 8.20
C HIS A 60 -6.86 0.72 9.66
N ALA A 61 -6.92 1.98 10.09
CA ALA A 61 -7.30 2.34 11.46
C ALA A 61 -8.73 1.90 11.85
N GLY A 62 -9.60 1.59 10.90
CA GLY A 62 -10.97 1.11 11.14
C GLY A 62 -11.58 0.50 9.89
N PRO A 63 -12.92 0.31 9.87
CA PRO A 63 -13.64 -0.13 8.69
C PRO A 63 -13.37 0.76 7.48
N ILE A 64 -13.42 0.16 6.28
CA ILE A 64 -13.20 0.84 5.00
C ILE A 64 -14.40 0.63 4.08
N GLU A 65 -14.51 1.46 3.04
CA GLU A 65 -15.40 1.21 1.90
C GLU A 65 -14.54 0.97 0.66
N PHE A 66 -14.11 -0.28 0.46
CA PHE A 66 -13.04 -0.60 -0.50
C PHE A 66 -13.36 -0.11 -1.92
N SER A 67 -14.63 -0.23 -2.34
CA SER A 67 -15.09 0.19 -3.68
C SER A 67 -14.90 1.69 -3.96
N ARG A 68 -14.82 2.53 -2.92
CA ARG A 68 -14.62 3.98 -3.03
C ARG A 68 -13.18 4.42 -2.76
N MET A 69 -12.29 3.51 -2.36
CA MET A 69 -10.91 3.87 -2.06
C MET A 69 -10.14 4.26 -3.33
N PRO A 70 -9.33 5.33 -3.28
CA PRO A 70 -8.41 5.64 -4.37
C PRO A 70 -7.48 4.48 -4.72
N PHE A 71 -7.06 3.71 -3.71
CA PHE A 71 -6.26 2.50 -3.88
C PHE A 71 -6.93 1.47 -4.81
N ALA A 72 -8.21 1.16 -4.58
CA ALA A 72 -8.95 0.21 -5.41
C ALA A 72 -9.17 0.75 -6.83
N ASN A 73 -9.44 2.05 -6.96
CA ASN A 73 -9.62 2.70 -8.26
C ASN A 73 -8.35 2.64 -9.12
N VAL A 74 -7.20 3.01 -8.55
CA VAL A 74 -5.90 2.98 -9.24
C VAL A 74 -5.45 1.56 -9.51
N ALA A 75 -5.62 0.61 -8.57
CA ALA A 75 -5.28 -0.79 -8.79
C ALA A 75 -6.06 -1.39 -9.97
N ARG A 76 -7.35 -1.04 -10.13
CA ARG A 76 -8.16 -1.46 -11.28
C ARG A 76 -7.60 -0.93 -12.60
N LEU A 77 -7.13 0.32 -12.63
CA LEU A 77 -6.47 0.91 -13.80
C LEU A 77 -5.17 0.17 -14.13
N LEU A 78 -4.29 0.02 -13.14
CA LEU A 78 -2.97 -0.61 -13.34
C LEU A 78 -3.09 -2.07 -13.78
N ARG A 79 -4.12 -2.80 -13.34
CA ARG A 79 -4.39 -4.18 -13.79
C ARG A 79 -4.73 -4.30 -15.28
N GLN A 80 -5.13 -3.21 -15.94
CA GLN A 80 -5.35 -3.18 -17.39
C GLN A 80 -4.05 -2.99 -18.19
N MET A 81 -2.93 -2.76 -17.50
CA MET A 81 -1.62 -2.52 -18.09
C MET A 81 -0.69 -3.70 -17.75
N PRO A 82 0.26 -4.06 -18.63
CA PRO A 82 1.23 -5.13 -18.35
C PRO A 82 2.35 -4.63 -17.42
N LEU A 83 1.97 -4.05 -16.28
CA LEU A 83 2.88 -3.54 -15.26
C LEU A 83 2.99 -4.55 -14.09
N PRO A 84 4.18 -4.70 -13.47
CA PRO A 84 4.37 -5.56 -12.31
C PRO A 84 3.88 -4.88 -11.02
N ALA A 85 2.61 -4.46 -10.98
CA ALA A 85 1.97 -3.93 -9.78
C ALA A 85 1.44 -5.09 -8.90
N PRO A 86 1.42 -4.94 -7.55
CA PRO A 86 0.95 -6.00 -6.67
C PRO A 86 -0.55 -6.27 -6.92
N ALA A 87 -0.91 -7.54 -7.05
CA ALA A 87 -2.31 -7.93 -7.14
C ALA A 87 -3.04 -7.69 -5.80
N ILE A 88 -4.30 -7.26 -5.88
CA ILE A 88 -5.22 -7.30 -4.74
C ILE A 88 -5.83 -8.70 -4.70
N LEU A 89 -5.57 -9.42 -3.60
CA LEU A 89 -6.00 -10.81 -3.40
C LEU A 89 -7.37 -10.88 -2.72
N GLY A 90 -7.73 -9.86 -1.94
CA GLY A 90 -9.02 -9.76 -1.25
C GLY A 90 -9.10 -8.52 -0.35
N HIS A 91 -10.25 -8.29 0.24
CA HIS A 91 -10.46 -7.25 1.25
C HIS A 91 -11.57 -7.63 2.23
N SER A 92 -11.64 -6.93 3.35
CA SER A 92 -12.77 -6.95 4.28
C SER A 92 -13.05 -5.52 4.72
N ASP A 93 -14.22 -5.03 4.34
CA ASP A 93 -14.66 -3.66 4.65
C ASP A 93 -14.89 -3.48 6.16
N GLU A 94 -15.56 -4.46 6.78
CA GLU A 94 -15.81 -4.48 8.23
C GLU A 94 -14.50 -4.51 9.03
N LEU A 95 -13.56 -5.37 8.63
CA LEU A 95 -12.28 -5.51 9.32
C LEU A 95 -11.26 -4.47 8.86
N GLY A 96 -11.55 -3.61 7.88
CA GLY A 96 -10.58 -2.64 7.36
C GLY A 96 -9.29 -3.26 6.84
N VAL A 97 -9.37 -4.42 6.16
CA VAL A 97 -8.21 -5.17 5.67
C VAL A 97 -8.21 -5.20 4.14
N VAL A 98 -7.03 -5.00 3.54
CA VAL A 98 -6.79 -5.29 2.12
C VAL A 98 -5.62 -6.27 2.02
N ALA A 99 -5.83 -7.43 1.40
CA ALA A 99 -4.81 -8.42 1.15
C ALA A 99 -4.16 -8.21 -0.22
N LEU A 100 -2.83 -8.18 -0.24
CA LEU A 100 -1.99 -7.85 -1.37
C LEU A 100 -1.00 -8.98 -1.65
N GLN A 101 -0.67 -9.17 -2.92
CA GLN A 101 0.49 -9.96 -3.33
C GLN A 101 1.75 -9.43 -2.66
N ASP A 102 2.55 -10.33 -2.10
CA ASP A 102 3.87 -10.01 -1.58
C ASP A 102 4.90 -9.91 -2.73
N LEU A 103 5.65 -8.81 -2.77
CA LEU A 103 6.70 -8.57 -3.77
C LEU A 103 8.12 -8.86 -3.23
N GLY A 104 8.23 -9.36 -2.00
CA GLY A 104 9.49 -9.65 -1.33
C GLY A 104 10.09 -8.45 -0.61
N ASP A 105 11.37 -8.58 -0.24
CA ASP A 105 12.07 -7.66 0.67
C ASP A 105 13.11 -6.77 -0.02
N VAL A 106 13.44 -7.09 -1.26
CA VAL A 106 14.55 -6.44 -1.96
C VAL A 106 14.02 -5.24 -2.71
N THR A 107 14.21 -4.06 -2.13
CA THR A 107 13.96 -2.81 -2.84
C THR A 107 14.98 -2.63 -3.95
N LEU A 108 14.61 -1.89 -5.00
CA LEU A 108 15.55 -1.51 -6.05
C LEU A 108 16.78 -0.81 -5.46
N GLN A 109 16.58 0.11 -4.51
CA GLN A 109 17.68 0.81 -3.83
C GLN A 109 18.66 -0.17 -3.14
N ALA A 110 18.16 -1.14 -2.38
CA ALA A 110 19.00 -2.11 -1.69
C ALA A 110 19.79 -2.97 -2.68
N HIS A 111 19.15 -3.41 -3.76
CA HIS A 111 19.80 -4.20 -4.80
C HIS A 111 20.92 -3.43 -5.50
N LEU A 112 20.67 -2.15 -5.82
CA LEU A 112 21.63 -1.28 -6.49
C LEU A 112 22.88 -1.00 -5.66
N GLY A 113 22.77 -0.97 -4.33
CA GLY A 113 23.91 -0.76 -3.43
C GLY A 113 25.02 -1.81 -3.56
N ALA A 114 24.70 -3.00 -4.08
CA ALA A 114 25.65 -4.09 -4.32
C ALA A 114 25.87 -4.40 -5.82
N SER A 115 25.25 -3.63 -6.72
CA SER A 115 25.27 -3.88 -8.17
C SER A 115 26.50 -3.28 -8.86
N SER A 116 26.97 -3.89 -9.95
CA SER A 116 27.95 -3.25 -10.83
C SER A 116 27.35 -2.03 -11.56
N PRO A 117 28.17 -1.08 -12.04
CA PRO A 117 27.67 0.06 -12.83
C PRO A 117 26.83 -0.34 -14.05
N THR A 118 27.17 -1.47 -14.69
CA THR A 118 26.44 -1.99 -15.85
C THR A 118 25.05 -2.50 -15.46
N GLU A 119 24.95 -3.27 -14.37
CA GLU A 119 23.67 -3.75 -13.83
C GLU A 119 22.80 -2.60 -13.35
N HIS A 120 23.40 -1.62 -12.67
CA HIS A 120 22.74 -0.41 -12.24
C HIS A 120 22.08 0.31 -13.43
N ALA A 121 22.84 0.55 -14.51
CA ALA A 121 22.29 1.17 -15.71
C ALA A 121 21.20 0.31 -16.38
N ALA A 122 21.34 -1.02 -16.36
CA ALA A 122 20.34 -1.92 -16.93
C ALA A 122 19.01 -1.87 -16.17
N LEU A 123 19.04 -1.85 -14.83
CA LEU A 123 17.86 -1.78 -13.98
C LEU A 123 17.13 -0.43 -14.12
N TYR A 124 17.86 0.68 -14.23
CA TYR A 124 17.23 1.97 -14.50
C TYR A 124 16.59 2.01 -15.89
N ARG A 125 17.21 1.41 -16.91
CA ARG A 125 16.57 1.28 -18.23
C ARG A 125 15.26 0.49 -18.15
N GLN A 126 15.20 -0.57 -17.35
CA GLN A 126 13.95 -1.31 -17.11
C GLN A 126 12.91 -0.43 -16.42
N ALA A 127 13.29 0.33 -15.38
CA ALA A 127 12.37 1.25 -14.70
C ALA A 127 11.81 2.32 -15.65
N VAL A 128 12.64 2.91 -16.50
CA VAL A 128 12.21 3.89 -17.51
C VAL A 128 11.27 3.24 -18.55
N ALA A 129 11.54 2.01 -18.97
CA ALA A 129 10.64 1.29 -19.88
C ALA A 129 9.26 1.03 -19.23
N LEU A 130 9.21 0.75 -17.93
CA LEU A 130 7.93 0.62 -17.20
C LEU A 130 7.18 1.95 -17.12
N ILE A 131 7.89 3.08 -16.98
CA ILE A 131 7.28 4.42 -16.98
C ILE A 131 6.71 4.75 -18.38
N GLU A 132 7.46 4.48 -19.45
CA GLU A 132 6.97 4.65 -20.83
C GLU A 132 5.71 3.82 -21.06
N LEU A 133 5.74 2.55 -20.65
CA LEU A 133 4.59 1.64 -20.78
C LEU A 133 3.38 2.16 -20.00
N LEU A 134 3.58 2.62 -18.76
CA LEU A 134 2.53 3.22 -17.93
C LEU A 134 1.92 4.44 -18.63
N GLN A 135 2.74 5.33 -19.20
CA GLN A 135 2.25 6.53 -19.87
C GLN A 135 1.49 6.20 -21.15
N ARG A 136 2.04 5.34 -22.00
CA ARG A 136 1.41 4.96 -23.28
C ARG A 136 0.09 4.22 -23.06
N ARG A 137 0.08 3.19 -22.20
CA ARG A 137 -1.15 2.44 -21.88
C ARG A 137 -2.11 3.27 -21.04
N GLY A 138 -1.59 4.18 -20.23
CA GLY A 138 -2.37 5.19 -19.52
C GLY A 138 -3.15 6.07 -20.47
N ALA A 139 -2.53 6.60 -21.53
CA ALA A 139 -3.23 7.39 -22.53
C ALA A 139 -4.33 6.57 -23.25
N ASP A 140 -4.05 5.32 -23.60
CA ASP A 140 -5.05 4.42 -24.22
C ASP A 140 -6.29 4.17 -23.33
N LEU A 141 -6.13 4.27 -22.00
CA LEU A 141 -7.14 3.95 -20.99
C LEU A 141 -7.74 5.19 -20.31
N GLU A 142 -7.44 6.38 -20.82
CA GLU A 142 -7.92 7.64 -20.26
C GLU A 142 -9.44 7.68 -20.15
N SER A 143 -9.92 7.92 -18.94
CA SER A 143 -11.35 7.93 -18.64
C SER A 143 -11.62 8.60 -17.30
N SER A 144 -12.69 9.39 -17.23
CA SER A 144 -13.16 10.06 -16.00
C SER A 144 -13.56 9.09 -14.87
N GLN A 145 -13.69 7.79 -15.16
CA GLN A 145 -13.92 6.77 -14.15
C GLN A 145 -12.69 6.48 -13.26
N TYR A 146 -11.50 6.91 -13.69
CA TYR A 146 -10.25 6.69 -12.97
C TYR A 146 -9.75 8.01 -12.40
N LEU A 147 -9.49 8.01 -11.09
CA LEU A 147 -9.10 9.20 -10.34
C LEU A 147 -7.87 9.92 -10.91
N PRO A 148 -6.80 9.23 -11.39
CA PRO A 148 -5.62 9.93 -11.90
C PRO A 148 -5.87 10.93 -13.04
N TYR A 149 -6.95 10.78 -13.82
CA TYR A 149 -7.28 11.71 -14.90
C TYR A 149 -8.20 12.86 -14.47
N GLY A 150 -8.74 12.81 -13.25
CA GLY A 150 -9.60 13.85 -12.69
C GLY A 150 -8.91 14.72 -11.64
N VAL A 151 -7.63 14.44 -11.33
CA VAL A 151 -6.87 15.16 -10.31
C VAL A 151 -5.67 15.86 -10.94
N SER A 152 -5.39 17.06 -10.44
CA SER A 152 -4.19 17.84 -10.75
C SER A 152 -3.38 18.08 -9.49
N PHE A 153 -2.06 18.13 -9.63
CA PHE A 153 -1.20 18.65 -8.57
C PHE A 153 -1.17 20.18 -8.65
N ASP A 154 -2.29 20.80 -8.25
CA ASP A 154 -2.49 22.25 -8.24
C ASP A 154 -2.17 22.86 -6.87
N VAL A 155 -2.37 24.18 -6.75
CA VAL A 155 -2.10 24.94 -5.52
C VAL A 155 -2.96 24.44 -4.36
N GLU A 156 -4.21 24.09 -4.61
CA GLU A 156 -5.12 23.60 -3.57
C GLU A 156 -4.64 22.25 -3.03
N LYS A 157 -4.32 21.31 -3.92
CA LYS A 157 -3.82 19.99 -3.56
C LYS A 157 -2.47 20.08 -2.83
N LEU A 158 -1.54 20.89 -3.33
CA LEU A 158 -0.25 21.12 -2.66
C LEU A 158 -0.44 21.73 -1.27
N SER A 159 -1.31 22.74 -1.14
CA SER A 159 -1.57 23.39 0.16
C SER A 159 -2.16 22.41 1.17
N TRP A 160 -3.08 21.55 0.72
CA TRP A 160 -3.62 20.47 1.54
C TRP A 160 -2.53 19.47 1.98
N GLU A 161 -1.63 19.06 1.09
CA GLU A 161 -0.55 18.12 1.44
C GLU A 161 0.44 18.72 2.46
N LEU A 162 0.74 20.01 2.34
CA LEU A 162 1.58 20.72 3.31
C LEU A 162 0.92 20.83 4.69
N ASP A 163 -0.36 21.21 4.75
CA ASP A 163 -1.12 21.25 6.00
C ASP A 163 -1.25 19.85 6.64
N PHE A 164 -1.51 18.83 5.83
CA PHE A 164 -1.53 17.44 6.28
C PHE A 164 -0.19 17.04 6.90
N PHE A 165 0.94 17.38 6.26
CA PHE A 165 2.27 17.12 6.79
C PHE A 165 2.51 17.84 8.14
N VAL A 166 2.14 19.12 8.25
CA VAL A 166 2.28 19.88 9.51
C VAL A 166 1.50 19.18 10.63
N ARG A 167 0.22 18.88 10.41
CA ARG A 167 -0.64 18.30 11.45
C ARG A 167 -0.22 16.89 11.84
N HIS A 168 0.00 16.01 10.87
CA HIS A 168 0.19 14.59 11.15
C HIS A 168 1.65 14.26 11.47
N PHE A 169 2.60 14.84 10.74
CA PHE A 169 4.02 14.54 10.96
C PHE A 169 4.66 15.47 11.98
N LEU A 170 4.58 16.79 11.81
CA LEU A 170 5.26 17.71 12.73
C LEU A 170 4.58 17.73 14.09
N GLU A 171 3.29 18.05 14.15
CA GLU A 171 2.58 18.19 15.41
C GLU A 171 2.29 16.81 16.04
N GLY A 172 1.64 15.92 15.29
CA GLY A 172 1.21 14.61 15.78
C GLY A 172 2.36 13.65 16.10
N TYR A 173 3.28 13.44 15.15
CA TYR A 173 4.35 12.45 15.30
C TYR A 173 5.62 13.02 15.95
N ARG A 174 6.03 14.24 15.61
CA ARG A 174 7.27 14.86 16.12
C ARG A 174 7.06 15.77 17.34
N GLY A 175 5.83 16.21 17.62
CA GLY A 175 5.54 17.16 18.70
C GLY A 175 6.13 18.56 18.47
N ILE A 176 6.29 18.98 17.21
CA ILE A 176 6.86 20.26 16.81
C ILE A 176 5.76 21.15 16.24
N SER A 177 5.66 22.40 16.72
CA SER A 177 4.80 23.44 16.14
C SER A 177 5.64 24.47 15.40
N LEU A 178 5.18 24.91 14.22
CA LEU A 178 5.77 26.00 13.48
C LEU A 178 5.12 27.32 13.96
N SER A 179 5.94 28.24 14.48
CA SER A 179 5.54 29.58 14.95
C SER A 179 5.81 30.66 13.92
#